data_AF-A0AAE3W5G6-F1
#
_entry.id   AF-A0AAE3W5G6-F1
#
_cell.length_a   1.000
_cell.length_b   1.000
_cell.length_c   1.000
_cell.angle_alpha   90.00
_cell.angle_beta   90.00
_cell.angle_gamma   90.00
#
_symmetry.space_group_name_H-M   'P 1'
#
loop_
_entity.id
_entity.type
_entity.pdbx_description
1 polymer ?
#
loop_
_entity_poly.entity_id
_entity_poly.type
_entity_poly.pdbx_seq_one_letter_code
_entity_poly.pdbx_strand_id
1 'polypeptide(L)'
;MSAVTVAGLPPFEVAAAVEGVRCWEADAPPVAWSGDRNVRVYVLRQGDEPDFPDGTDLELIRGVVRNLAGYVHAALAYLHAALLTDPGYFGLSDDDLAAYEALEPHELPLSGPELLFRAGDEWDMRFAEGSIPICDPYGIIVTFDRDRPVGVEDISGAEDVL
;
A
#
# COMPACT_ATOMS: atom_id res chain seq x y z
N MET A 1 6.96 -1.61 25.57
CA MET A 1 6.82 -1.25 24.14
C MET A 1 6.81 0.26 24.10
N SER A 2 7.79 0.89 23.46
CA SER A 2 7.85 2.34 23.37
C SER A 2 7.07 2.78 22.14
N ALA A 3 5.88 3.35 22.35
CA ALA A 3 5.12 3.98 21.27
C ALA A 3 5.78 5.31 20.89
N VAL A 4 5.83 5.59 19.59
CA VAL A 4 6.29 6.86 19.02
C VAL A 4 5.07 7.70 18.71
N THR A 5 4.95 8.86 19.35
CA THR A 5 3.83 9.78 19.09
C THR A 5 4.28 10.89 18.15
N VAL A 6 3.61 11.00 17.01
CA VAL A 6 3.78 12.10 16.06
C VAL A 6 2.51 12.93 16.04
N ALA A 7 2.64 14.25 16.20
CA ALA A 7 1.48 15.13 16.20
C ALA A 7 0.67 14.99 14.89
N GLY A 8 -0.64 14.79 15.01
CA GLY A 8 -1.54 14.66 13.86
C GLY A 8 -1.52 13.31 13.16
N LEU A 9 -0.82 12.32 13.71
CA LEU A 9 -0.86 10.92 13.27
C LEU A 9 -1.27 10.01 14.45
N PRO A 10 -1.82 8.82 14.17
CA PRO A 10 -1.97 7.79 15.19
C PRO A 10 -0.60 7.42 15.81
N PRO A 11 -0.57 6.95 17.07
CA PRO A 11 0.67 6.52 17.70
C PRO A 11 1.22 5.29 16.98
N PHE A 12 2.52 5.30 16.73
CA PHE A 12 3.23 4.21 16.10
C PHE A 12 3.80 3.26 17.14
N GLU A 13 3.51 1.97 17.02
CA GLU A 13 4.07 0.92 17.86
C GLU A 13 5.11 0.11 17.08
N VAL A 14 6.13 -0.41 17.76
CA VAL A 14 7.12 -1.28 17.09
C VAL A 14 6.45 -2.61 16.78
N ALA A 15 6.43 -2.98 15.50
CA ALA A 15 5.86 -4.22 15.00
C ALA A 15 6.95 -5.26 14.71
N ALA A 16 6.53 -6.52 14.57
CA ALA A 16 7.41 -7.54 14.02
C ALA A 16 7.74 -7.22 12.55
N ALA A 17 8.95 -7.57 12.14
CA ALA A 17 9.43 -7.42 10.79
C ALA A 17 10.50 -8.48 10.52
N VAL A 18 10.85 -8.63 9.25
CA VAL A 18 11.90 -9.56 8.84
C VAL A 18 13.29 -9.10 9.30
N GLU A 19 14.23 -10.04 9.35
CA GLU A 19 15.59 -9.78 9.83
C GLU A 19 16.24 -8.62 9.04
N GLY A 20 16.84 -7.68 9.77
CA GLY A 20 17.47 -6.49 9.18
C GLY A 20 16.48 -5.39 8.80
N VAL A 21 15.19 -5.52 9.12
CA VAL A 21 14.20 -4.45 8.98
C VAL A 21 13.57 -4.16 10.33
N ARG A 22 13.42 -2.87 10.62
CA ARG A 22 12.60 -2.41 11.74
C ARG A 22 11.32 -1.76 11.24
N CYS A 23 10.21 -2.14 11.88
CA CYS A 23 8.88 -1.69 11.49
C CYS A 23 8.18 -0.97 12.65
N TRP A 24 7.50 0.11 12.30
CA TRP A 24 6.54 0.78 13.15
C TRP A 24 5.17 0.74 12.48
N GLU A 25 4.15 0.34 13.22
CA GLU A 25 2.78 0.26 12.71
C GLU A 25 1.85 1.20 13.47
N ALA A 26 0.84 1.72 12.78
CA ALA A 26 -0.25 2.48 13.37
C ALA A 26 -1.55 2.22 12.61
N ASP A 27 -2.67 2.34 13.31
CA ASP A 27 -4.00 2.27 12.72
C ASP A 27 -4.51 3.65 12.34
N ALA A 28 -4.62 3.93 11.04
CA ALA A 28 -5.38 5.06 10.55
C ALA A 28 -6.89 4.73 10.57
N PRO A 29 -7.75 5.73 10.87
CA PRO A 29 -9.19 5.51 10.88
C PRO A 29 -9.70 5.00 9.52
N PRO A 30 -10.81 4.25 9.50
CA PRO A 30 -11.38 3.73 8.27
C PRO A 30 -11.79 4.88 7.35
N VAL A 31 -11.71 4.63 6.04
CA VAL A 31 -12.27 5.49 5.00
C VAL A 31 -13.44 4.81 4.35
N ALA A 32 -14.34 5.58 3.72
CA ALA A 32 -15.56 5.04 3.11
C ALA A 32 -15.33 3.82 2.19
N TRP A 33 -14.17 3.77 1.51
CA TRP A 33 -13.78 2.66 0.66
C TRP A 33 -13.25 1.43 1.41
N SER A 34 -12.61 1.59 2.58
CA SER A 34 -12.13 0.47 3.40
C SER A 34 -13.23 -0.18 4.26
N GLY A 35 -14.47 0.30 4.16
CA GLY A 35 -15.58 -0.11 5.01
C GLY A 35 -15.33 0.28 6.46
N ASP A 36 -15.51 -0.66 7.38
CA ASP A 36 -15.24 -0.47 8.81
C ASP A 36 -13.80 -0.85 9.21
N ARG A 37 -12.95 -1.24 8.25
CA ARG A 37 -11.57 -1.65 8.53
C ARG A 37 -10.65 -0.44 8.62
N ASN A 38 -9.90 -0.36 9.73
CA ASN A 38 -8.76 0.54 9.85
C ASN A 38 -7.75 0.26 8.74
N VAL A 39 -7.06 1.31 8.33
CA VAL A 39 -5.99 1.23 7.34
C VAL A 39 -4.67 1.19 8.09
N ARG A 40 -3.89 0.13 7.87
CA ARG A 40 -2.58 -0.01 8.51
C ARG A 40 -1.59 0.92 7.86
N VAL A 41 -0.82 1.63 8.69
CA VAL A 41 0.25 2.52 8.27
C VAL A 41 1.55 1.99 8.84
N TYR A 42 2.46 1.61 7.96
CA TYR A 42 3.78 1.12 8.29
C TYR A 42 4.84 2.16 7.96
N VAL A 43 5.82 2.30 8.86
CA VAL A 43 7.05 3.03 8.60
C VAL A 43 8.19 2.03 8.77
N LEU A 44 9.01 1.88 7.74
CA LEU A 44 10.06 0.88 7.66
C LEU A 44 11.44 1.53 7.68
N ARG A 45 12.39 0.84 8.31
CA ARG A 45 13.82 1.18 8.30
C ARG A 45 14.65 -0.06 8.01
N GLN A 46 15.65 0.10 7.16
CA GLN A 46 16.70 -0.88 6.99
C GLN A 46 17.68 -0.78 8.17
N GLY A 47 18.02 -1.93 8.75
CA GLY A 47 18.81 -2.05 9.97
C GLY A 47 17.95 -2.13 11.25
N ASP A 48 18.61 -2.49 12.35
CA ASP A 48 17.96 -2.78 13.63
C ASP A 48 17.98 -1.60 14.62
N GLU A 49 18.31 -0.40 14.13
CA GLU A 49 18.42 0.78 14.99
C GLU A 49 17.10 1.11 15.70
N PRO A 50 17.13 1.40 17.01
CA PRO A 50 15.93 1.43 17.82
C PRO A 50 15.07 2.69 17.66
N ASP A 51 15.58 3.70 16.97
CA ASP A 51 14.93 5.00 16.84
C ASP A 51 14.11 5.09 15.57
N PHE A 52 13.00 5.82 15.64
CA PHE A 52 12.14 6.10 14.49
C PHE A 52 12.97 6.75 13.37
N PRO A 53 12.73 6.44 12.08
CA PRO A 53 13.72 6.69 11.05
C PRO A 53 13.85 8.18 10.75
N ASP A 54 15.07 8.72 10.90
CA ASP A 54 15.39 10.08 10.49
C ASP A 54 15.16 10.23 8.98
N GLY A 55 14.60 11.37 8.55
CA GLY A 55 14.30 11.61 7.13
C GLY A 55 12.98 11.02 6.62
N THR A 56 12.16 10.43 7.50
CA THR A 56 10.76 10.13 7.19
C THR A 56 9.98 11.43 6.99
N ASP A 57 9.33 11.61 5.83
CA ASP A 57 8.46 12.76 5.60
C ASP A 57 7.11 12.59 6.34
N LEU A 58 7.05 13.10 7.56
CA LEU A 58 5.85 13.06 8.39
C LEU A 58 4.71 13.94 7.85
N GLU A 59 5.01 14.97 7.05
CA GLU A 59 3.95 15.78 6.41
C GLU A 59 3.32 15.02 5.25
N LEU A 60 4.13 14.27 4.48
CA LEU A 60 3.62 13.36 3.45
C LEU A 60 2.69 12.32 4.07
N ILE A 61 3.11 11.63 5.13
CA ILE A 61 2.27 10.63 5.82
C ILE A 61 0.96 11.26 6.30
N ARG A 62 1.02 12.45 6.93
CA ARG A 62 -0.20 13.18 7.33
C ARG A 62 -1.10 13.51 6.15
N GLY A 63 -0.53 13.97 5.04
CA GLY A 63 -1.25 14.31 3.83
C GLY A 63 -1.97 13.10 3.23
N VAL A 64 -1.26 11.97 3.13
CA VAL A 64 -1.82 10.70 2.63
C VAL A 64 -2.94 10.21 3.54
N VAL A 65 -2.71 10.11 4.86
CA VAL A 65 -3.74 9.64 5.82
C VAL A 65 -4.99 10.53 5.78
N ARG A 66 -4.82 11.86 5.67
CA ARG A 66 -5.95 12.80 5.58
C ARG A 66 -6.74 12.70 4.28
N ASN A 67 -6.09 12.34 3.18
CA ASN A 67 -6.70 12.22 1.85
C ASN A 67 -6.64 10.79 1.31
N LEU A 68 -6.74 9.80 2.20
CA LEU A 68 -6.52 8.40 1.82
C LEU A 68 -7.47 7.94 0.71
N ALA A 69 -8.74 8.36 0.77
CA ALA A 69 -9.69 8.04 -0.30
C ALA A 69 -9.21 8.52 -1.68
N GLY A 70 -8.63 9.73 -1.77
CA GLY A 70 -8.08 10.24 -3.03
C GLY A 70 -6.91 9.42 -3.54
N TYR A 71 -6.01 9.00 -2.66
CA TYR A 71 -4.87 8.15 -3.01
C TYR A 71 -5.29 6.74 -3.43
N VAL A 72 -6.28 6.16 -2.76
CA VAL A 72 -6.87 4.87 -3.17
C VAL A 72 -7.46 4.98 -4.58
N HIS A 73 -8.23 6.03 -4.88
CA HIS A 73 -8.77 6.22 -6.24
C HIS A 73 -7.66 6.38 -7.28
N ALA A 74 -6.58 7.11 -6.95
CA ALA A 74 -5.44 7.26 -7.84
C ALA A 74 -4.71 5.92 -8.09
N ALA A 75 -4.52 5.12 -7.04
CA ALA A 75 -3.91 3.79 -7.14
C ALA A 75 -4.75 2.85 -8.02
N LEU A 76 -6.06 2.81 -7.80
CA LEU A 76 -6.99 1.98 -8.57
C LEU A 76 -7.05 2.42 -10.05
N ALA A 77 -7.08 3.73 -10.32
CA ALA A 77 -7.01 4.26 -11.68
C ALA A 77 -5.71 3.87 -12.39
N TYR A 78 -4.59 3.94 -11.68
CA TYR A 78 -3.28 3.55 -12.22
C TYR A 78 -3.22 2.05 -12.50
N LEU A 79 -3.66 1.22 -11.56
CA LEU A 79 -3.74 -0.23 -11.70
C LEU A 79 -4.61 -0.66 -12.86
N HIS A 80 -5.80 -0.06 -12.99
CA HIS A 80 -6.71 -0.36 -14.10
C HIS A 80 -6.07 -0.05 -15.45
N ALA A 81 -5.46 1.13 -15.59
CA ALA A 81 -4.76 1.51 -16.81
C ALA A 81 -3.55 0.59 -17.11
N ALA A 82 -2.78 0.22 -16.09
CA ALA A 82 -1.63 -0.69 -16.24
C ALA A 82 -2.08 -2.10 -16.67
N LEU A 83 -3.15 -2.62 -16.05
CA LEU A 83 -3.76 -3.91 -16.36
C LEU A 83 -4.25 -3.98 -17.80
N LEU A 84 -4.92 -2.93 -18.29
CA LEU A 84 -5.36 -2.87 -19.68
C LEU A 84 -4.21 -2.74 -20.69
N THR A 85 -3.07 -2.20 -20.25
CA THR A 85 -1.89 -2.02 -21.10
C THR A 85 -1.06 -3.30 -21.22
N ASP A 86 -0.91 -4.05 -20.12
CA ASP A 86 -0.14 -5.29 -20.06
C ASP A 86 -0.87 -6.37 -19.23
N PRO A 87 -1.98 -6.95 -19.76
CA PRO A 87 -2.76 -7.94 -19.03
C PRO A 87 -1.97 -9.21 -18.68
N GLY A 88 -0.95 -9.54 -19.48
CA GLY A 88 -0.07 -10.68 -19.25
C GLY A 88 0.75 -10.55 -17.97
N TYR A 89 1.21 -9.34 -17.63
CA TYR A 89 1.88 -9.06 -16.35
C TYR A 89 0.96 -9.36 -15.15
N PHE A 90 -0.34 -9.08 -15.27
CA PHE A 90 -1.33 -9.35 -14.22
C PHE A 90 -1.85 -10.79 -14.22
N GLY A 91 -1.30 -11.66 -15.07
CA GLY A 91 -1.70 -13.06 -15.19
C GLY A 91 -3.08 -13.26 -15.81
N LEU A 92 -3.61 -12.27 -16.54
CA LEU A 92 -4.92 -12.33 -17.17
C LEU A 92 -4.85 -12.95 -18.56
N SER A 93 -5.85 -13.78 -18.88
CA SER A 93 -6.08 -14.22 -20.25
C SER A 93 -6.88 -13.18 -21.05
N ASP A 94 -6.93 -13.32 -22.37
CA ASP A 94 -7.77 -12.47 -23.24
C ASP A 94 -9.25 -12.54 -22.85
N ASP A 95 -9.72 -13.70 -22.38
CA ASP A 95 -11.10 -13.91 -21.93
C ASP A 95 -11.39 -13.19 -20.60
N ASP A 96 -10.39 -13.08 -19.71
CA ASP A 96 -10.50 -12.35 -18.44
C ASP A 96 -10.50 -10.82 -18.67
N LEU A 97 -9.70 -10.34 -19.63
CA LEU A 97 -9.51 -8.92 -19.91
C LEU A 97 -10.83 -8.20 -20.21
N ALA A 98 -11.73 -8.82 -20.97
CA ALA A 98 -13.02 -8.22 -21.33
C ALA A 98 -13.88 -7.87 -20.09
N ALA A 99 -13.75 -8.61 -18.99
CA ALA A 99 -14.43 -8.30 -17.75
C ALA A 99 -13.84 -7.04 -17.10
N TYR A 100 -12.51 -6.88 -17.11
CA TYR A 100 -11.83 -5.72 -16.53
C TYR A 100 -11.96 -4.45 -17.39
N GLU A 101 -12.05 -4.57 -18.72
CA GLU A 101 -12.33 -3.45 -19.63
C GLU A 101 -13.68 -2.79 -19.33
N ALA A 102 -14.67 -3.57 -18.88
CA ALA A 102 -16.01 -3.08 -18.57
C ALA A 102 -16.12 -2.43 -17.18
N LEU A 103 -15.12 -2.61 -16.32
CA LEU A 103 -15.10 -2.03 -14.97
C LEU A 103 -14.62 -0.58 -15.00
N GLU A 104 -15.25 0.25 -14.20
CA GLU A 104 -14.64 1.50 -13.77
C GLU A 104 -13.50 1.21 -12.78
N PRO A 105 -12.45 2.06 -12.68
CA PRO A 105 -11.31 1.74 -11.83
C PRO A 105 -11.64 1.48 -10.36
N HIS A 106 -12.64 2.17 -9.82
CA HIS A 106 -13.08 2.01 -8.43
C HIS A 106 -13.84 0.69 -8.16
N GLU A 107 -14.19 -0.05 -9.21
CA GLU A 107 -14.84 -1.36 -9.17
C GLU A 107 -13.84 -2.52 -9.24
N LEU A 108 -12.53 -2.23 -9.38
CA LEU A 108 -11.51 -3.26 -9.32
C LEU A 108 -11.66 -4.09 -8.03
N PRO A 109 -11.58 -5.43 -8.11
CA PRO A 109 -11.83 -6.33 -7.00
C PRO A 109 -10.60 -6.42 -6.08
N LEU A 110 -10.21 -5.27 -5.52
CA LEU A 110 -9.10 -5.10 -4.60
C LEU A 110 -9.63 -4.51 -3.28
N SER A 111 -9.04 -4.91 -2.16
CA SER A 111 -9.39 -4.39 -0.85
C SER A 111 -8.25 -4.56 0.16
N GLY A 112 -8.47 -4.11 1.40
CA GLY A 112 -7.45 -4.16 2.45
C GLY A 112 -6.24 -3.28 2.13
N PRO A 113 -6.42 -1.96 1.95
CA PRO A 113 -5.32 -1.07 1.67
C PRO A 113 -4.43 -0.95 2.90
N GLU A 114 -3.12 -0.99 2.68
CA GLU A 114 -2.09 -0.77 3.68
C GLU A 114 -1.05 0.20 3.11
N LEU A 115 -0.54 1.10 3.93
CA LEU A 115 0.42 2.13 3.52
C LEU A 115 1.79 1.78 4.07
N LEU A 116 2.83 1.82 3.23
CA LEU A 116 4.20 1.51 3.63
C LEU A 116 5.10 2.69 3.27
N PHE A 117 5.64 3.35 4.28
CA PHE A 117 6.54 4.49 4.14
C PHE A 117 7.97 4.10 4.50
N ARG A 118 8.92 4.73 3.82
CA ARG A 118 10.36 4.64 4.08
C ARG A 118 10.93 6.06 4.17
N ALA A 119 12.20 6.19 4.53
CA ALA A 119 12.88 7.49 4.39
C ALA A 119 12.93 7.89 2.90
N GLY A 120 12.65 9.16 2.61
CA GLY A 120 12.55 9.69 1.25
C GLY A 120 11.11 10.02 0.82
N ASP A 121 10.95 10.19 -0.49
CA ASP A 121 9.72 10.70 -1.12
C ASP A 121 8.82 9.59 -1.67
N GLU A 122 9.35 8.37 -1.80
CA GLU A 122 8.60 7.21 -2.29
C GLU A 122 7.94 6.43 -1.17
N TRP A 123 6.74 5.94 -1.43
CA TRP A 123 5.96 5.11 -0.53
C TRP A 123 5.03 4.19 -1.31
N ASP A 124 4.60 3.11 -0.67
CA ASP A 124 3.80 2.07 -1.32
C ASP A 124 2.40 1.99 -0.72
N MET A 125 1.42 1.73 -1.58
CA MET A 125 0.09 1.29 -1.20
C MET A 125 -0.06 -0.17 -1.60
N ARG A 126 -0.20 -1.06 -0.62
CA ARG A 126 -0.53 -2.47 -0.86
C ARG A 126 -2.03 -2.67 -0.76
N PHE A 127 -2.64 -3.34 -1.72
CA PHE A 127 -3.95 -3.96 -1.54
C PHE A 127 -3.72 -5.42 -1.16
N ALA A 128 -3.98 -5.76 0.11
CA ALA A 128 -3.65 -7.08 0.66
C ALA A 128 -4.60 -8.19 0.18
N GLU A 129 -5.78 -7.84 -0.32
CA GLU A 129 -6.82 -8.78 -0.75
C GLU A 129 -7.30 -8.43 -2.15
N GLY A 130 -7.52 -9.43 -3.01
CA GLY A 130 -8.12 -9.21 -4.31
C GLY A 130 -8.25 -10.46 -5.17
N SER A 131 -9.02 -10.36 -6.25
CA SER A 131 -9.24 -11.49 -7.18
C SER A 131 -8.41 -11.40 -8.48
N ILE A 132 -7.51 -10.43 -8.57
CA ILE A 132 -6.54 -10.34 -9.67
C ILE A 132 -5.48 -11.44 -9.42
N PRO A 133 -5.06 -12.24 -10.43
CA PRO A 133 -4.17 -13.37 -10.21
C PRO A 133 -2.88 -13.06 -9.44
N ILE A 134 -2.21 -11.96 -9.76
CA ILE A 134 -0.97 -11.53 -9.07
C ILE A 134 -1.18 -11.00 -7.64
N CYS A 135 -2.44 -10.85 -7.21
CA CYS A 135 -2.77 -10.42 -5.86
C CYS A 135 -2.70 -11.57 -4.83
N ASP A 136 -2.73 -12.83 -5.27
CA ASP A 136 -2.65 -13.98 -4.36
C ASP A 136 -1.19 -14.46 -4.23
N PRO A 137 -0.68 -14.71 -3.01
CA PRO A 137 -1.34 -14.59 -1.70
C PRO A 137 -1.02 -13.29 -0.96
N TYR A 138 -0.11 -12.46 -1.47
CA TYR A 138 0.50 -11.36 -0.71
C TYR A 138 -0.02 -9.97 -1.07
N GLY A 139 -0.98 -9.86 -1.97
CA GLY A 139 -1.50 -8.59 -2.44
C GLY A 139 -0.77 -8.04 -3.67
N ILE A 140 -1.10 -6.80 -4.01
CA ILE A 140 -0.49 -6.04 -5.10
C ILE A 140 -0.05 -4.68 -4.59
N ILE A 141 1.12 -4.20 -5.03
CA ILE A 141 1.68 -2.92 -4.60
C ILE A 141 1.58 -1.88 -5.71
N VAL A 142 1.17 -0.67 -5.34
CA VAL A 142 1.32 0.54 -6.15
C VAL A 142 2.32 1.46 -5.46
N THR A 143 3.41 1.78 -6.15
CA THR A 143 4.41 2.71 -5.67
C THR A 143 4.05 4.13 -6.07
N PHE A 144 4.17 5.05 -5.12
CA PHE A 144 3.99 6.48 -5.30
C PHE A 144 5.31 7.21 -5.13
N ASP A 145 5.58 8.19 -6.00
CA ASP A 145 6.53 9.27 -5.76
C ASP A 145 5.74 10.50 -5.31
N ARG A 146 5.82 10.80 -4.01
CA ARG A 146 4.99 11.78 -3.30
C ARG A 146 3.49 11.63 -3.58
N ASP A 147 2.96 12.35 -4.57
CA ASP A 147 1.53 12.39 -4.89
C ASP A 147 1.14 11.58 -6.14
N ARG A 148 2.11 10.99 -6.85
CA ARG A 148 1.88 10.34 -8.14
C ARG A 148 2.19 8.85 -8.11
N PRO A 149 1.30 7.98 -8.58
CA PRO A 149 1.63 6.58 -8.79
C PRO A 149 2.64 6.46 -9.94
N VAL A 150 3.69 5.66 -9.72
CA VAL A 150 4.82 5.50 -10.66
C VAL A 150 5.11 4.04 -11.02
N GLY A 151 4.57 3.08 -10.27
CA GLY A 151 4.87 1.66 -10.47
C GLY A 151 3.80 0.74 -9.89
N VAL A 152 3.76 -0.48 -10.44
CA VAL A 152 3.01 -1.61 -9.89
C VAL A 152 4.01 -2.75 -9.68
N GLU A 153 3.99 -3.37 -8.52
CA GLU A 153 4.86 -4.50 -8.19
C GLU A 153 4.02 -5.75 -7.89
N ASP A 154 4.39 -6.86 -8.53
CA ASP A 154 3.90 -8.20 -8.25
C ASP A 154 4.75 -8.82 -7.13
N ILE A 155 4.12 -9.08 -6.00
CA ILE A 155 4.74 -9.71 -4.83
C ILE A 155 4.20 -11.12 -4.57
N SER A 156 3.43 -11.70 -5.51
CA SER A 156 2.90 -13.07 -5.38
C SER A 156 3.99 -14.13 -5.21
N GLY A 157 5.18 -13.87 -5.76
CA GLY A 157 6.36 -14.73 -5.64
C GLY A 157 7.28 -14.43 -4.45
N ALA A 158 6.92 -13.51 -3.55
CA ALA A 158 7.69 -13.29 -2.34
C ALA A 158 7.66 -14.55 -1.49
N GLU A 159 8.81 -15.04 -1.00
CA GLU A 159 8.80 -16.04 0.07
C GLU A 159 8.13 -15.39 1.31
N ASP A 160 7.40 -16.14 2.14
CA ASP A 160 6.68 -15.61 3.32
C ASP A 160 7.56 -14.64 4.15
N VAL A 161 7.37 -13.33 3.95
CA VAL A 161 8.16 -12.23 4.52
C VAL A 161 7.16 -11.18 5.03
N LEU A 162 6.26 -11.60 5.93
CA LEU A 162 5.48 -10.71 6.80
C LEU A 162 5.37 -11.33 8.20
#